data_AF-A0A2E5EQ25-F1
#
_entry.id   AF-A0A2E5EQ25-F1
#
_cell.length_a   1.000
_cell.length_b   1.000
_cell.length_c   1.000
_cell.angle_alpha   90.00
_cell.angle_beta   90.00
_cell.angle_gamma   90.00
#
_symmetry.space_group_name_H-M   'P 1'
#
loop_
_entity.id
_entity.type
_entity.pdbx_description
1 polymer ?
#
loop_
_entity_poly.entity_id
_entity_poly.type
_entity_poly.pdbx_seq_one_letter_code
_entity_poly.pdbx_strand_id
1 'polypeptide(L)'
;MPRETRPNRPQRQLMKLKQESSLNSGNSPLIPGRCRTLRVRVSYSPHSNCRQEIPSILLVHPHPARMQSRFVFALTVLVLSAFPSAALEPASHFSDHMVLQRDANVPVWGKAEKRAMVKVSFAGQNKSTKANKAGEWRLQLDPLKASSRNRSMTISSAGKAKTIENVLVGEVWVGSGQSNMAGQAGRYAAKDHTLKKLIASAPYPSIRLMRGGPKPVWEEASEANVSRFSALAISFGEALHRQLDVPVGLIVGAVGGTPSHAWMPEEIFENSERCKKEIAEFAKTYDAVRAQKQHEAKLAAFEKAAAKAKAEGKKVRGRKPRPPVNPGESTRGGKTGGLFDRFIRSSSGYAIRGVLWDQGEAGSGILGLGQYSSMTELIRGWRELWGQGDFPFLFVQKPSGMGNAFSKKDPITREANAFTKALPDIRRIGVGKSRYIYTRLMLDNENAWMVPASDLGPQVHPINKWGYGNRAAQIALQKVYGTDIQAYGPVYASHRIEGDKVRVTFNESGAGLVAAHADSAQGFALSSDDGKWHWAKAKIAGKNSVVLSSGEVKKPKHVRYAYSGNRTWANLFNMEGLPALSFTTEEVDLSQR
;
A
#
# COMPACT_ATOMS: atom_id res chain seq x y z
N MET A 1 -17.63 -61.84 25.07
CA MET A 1 -16.59 -61.17 25.89
C MET A 1 -16.20 -59.87 25.20
N PRO A 2 -15.97 -58.75 25.91
CA PRO A 2 -16.61 -58.28 27.15
C PRO A 2 -17.27 -56.88 26.93
N ARG A 3 -18.48 -56.61 27.44
CA ARG A 3 -18.87 -56.13 28.80
C ARG A 3 -18.38 -54.72 29.19
N GLU A 4 -19.38 -53.83 29.28
CA GLU A 4 -19.67 -52.79 30.29
C GLU A 4 -18.55 -51.89 30.85
N THR A 5 -18.76 -50.57 30.81
CA THR A 5 -19.23 -49.77 31.98
C THR A 5 -19.31 -48.27 31.64
N ARG A 6 -20.39 -47.60 32.10
CA ARG A 6 -20.48 -46.13 32.25
C ARG A 6 -19.83 -45.71 33.57
N PRO A 7 -19.52 -44.42 33.79
CA PRO A 7 -20.42 -43.63 34.66
C PRO A 7 -20.57 -42.11 34.36
N ASN A 8 -21.78 -41.63 34.70
CA ASN A 8 -22.21 -40.39 35.37
C ASN A 8 -21.80 -38.95 34.95
N ARG A 9 -22.86 -38.17 34.68
CA ARG A 9 -22.98 -36.70 34.78
C ARG A 9 -23.01 -36.22 36.25
N PRO A 10 -22.85 -34.91 36.47
CA PRO A 10 -23.80 -34.20 37.34
C PRO A 10 -24.46 -32.98 36.68
N GLN A 11 -25.58 -32.59 37.31
CA GLN A 11 -26.65 -31.72 36.86
C GLN A 11 -26.34 -30.22 36.94
N ARG A 12 -27.07 -29.48 36.10
CA ARG A 12 -27.31 -28.04 36.19
C ARG A 12 -28.16 -27.72 37.42
N GLN A 13 -27.80 -26.65 38.13
CA GLN A 13 -28.74 -25.89 38.97
C GLN A 13 -28.96 -24.50 38.35
N LEU A 14 -30.23 -24.15 38.21
CA LEU A 14 -30.75 -22.84 37.85
C LEU A 14 -30.60 -21.88 39.04
N MET A 15 -30.23 -20.62 38.77
CA MET A 15 -30.74 -19.50 39.53
C MET A 15 -31.16 -18.37 38.57
N LYS A 16 -32.46 -18.06 38.62
CA LYS A 16 -33.11 -16.86 38.10
C LYS A 16 -32.79 -15.69 39.02
N LEU A 17 -32.64 -14.48 38.46
CA LEU A 17 -32.98 -13.18 39.07
C LEU A 17 -32.91 -12.13 37.94
N LYS A 18 -34.05 -11.82 37.33
CA LYS A 18 -34.90 -10.62 37.53
C LYS A 18 -34.21 -9.30 37.15
N GLN A 19 -34.71 -8.73 36.05
CA GLN A 19 -34.71 -7.29 35.76
C GLN A 19 -35.34 -6.54 36.92
N GLU A 20 -34.74 -5.41 37.29
CA GLU A 20 -35.50 -4.26 37.77
C GLU A 20 -34.75 -2.96 37.47
N SER A 21 -35.53 -2.04 36.93
CA SER A 21 -35.25 -0.65 36.63
C SER A 21 -35.37 0.22 37.88
N SER A 22 -34.45 1.16 38.09
CA SER A 22 -34.80 2.46 38.66
C SER A 22 -33.64 3.44 38.56
N LEU A 23 -33.81 4.43 37.68
CA LEU A 23 -33.12 5.71 37.70
C LEU A 23 -33.84 6.63 38.69
N ASN A 24 -33.10 7.19 39.64
CA ASN A 24 -33.36 8.43 40.39
C ASN A 24 -32.13 8.66 41.26
N SER A 25 -31.65 9.84 41.60
CA SER A 25 -31.86 11.25 41.20
C SER A 25 -30.98 12.00 42.20
N GLY A 26 -30.08 12.89 41.76
CA GLY A 26 -29.22 13.64 42.68
C GLY A 26 -28.59 14.84 41.97
N ASN A 27 -29.15 16.01 42.24
CA ASN A 27 -28.96 17.29 41.56
C ASN A 27 -27.62 18.02 41.87
N SER A 28 -27.08 18.64 40.81
CA SER A 28 -26.55 20.04 40.67
C SER A 28 -25.37 20.54 41.54
N PRO A 29 -24.66 21.66 41.17
CA PRO A 29 -24.91 22.61 40.07
C PRO A 29 -23.70 23.00 39.16
N LEU A 30 -24.12 23.69 38.10
CA LEU A 30 -23.47 24.55 37.09
C LEU A 30 -22.29 25.44 37.54
N ILE A 31 -21.33 25.69 36.62
CA ILE A 31 -20.96 27.01 36.02
C ILE A 31 -20.00 26.78 34.81
N PRO A 32 -20.17 27.46 33.65
CA PRO A 32 -19.34 27.26 32.46
C PRO A 32 -18.25 28.33 32.28
N GLY A 33 -16.99 27.90 32.14
CA GLY A 33 -15.85 28.74 31.75
C GLY A 33 -15.72 28.88 30.23
N ARG A 34 -15.98 30.08 29.70
CA ARG A 34 -15.71 30.45 28.30
C ARG A 34 -14.20 30.69 28.08
N CYS A 35 -13.56 29.86 27.26
CA CYS A 35 -12.24 30.17 26.71
C CYS A 35 -12.39 31.09 25.48
N ARG A 36 -12.06 32.38 25.63
CA ARG A 36 -11.92 33.33 24.51
C ARG A 36 -10.56 33.09 23.83
N THR A 37 -10.56 32.60 22.60
CA THR A 37 -9.41 32.70 21.69
C THR A 37 -9.32 34.11 21.11
N LEU A 38 -8.28 34.86 21.48
CA LEU A 38 -7.86 36.08 20.79
C LEU A 38 -7.42 35.72 19.36
N ARG A 39 -8.07 36.30 18.35
CA ARG A 39 -7.55 36.36 16.97
C ARG A 39 -6.89 37.71 16.77
N VAL A 40 -5.57 37.72 16.65
CA VAL A 40 -4.83 38.88 16.14
C VAL A 40 -4.97 38.87 14.61
N ARG A 41 -5.56 39.93 14.05
CA ARG A 41 -5.54 40.23 12.62
C ARG A 41 -4.32 41.09 12.34
N VAL A 42 -3.42 40.62 11.48
CA VAL A 42 -2.40 41.44 10.84
C VAL A 42 -2.91 41.77 9.44
N SER A 43 -3.06 43.06 9.17
CA SER A 43 -3.45 43.61 7.87
C SER A 43 -2.22 44.18 7.16
N TYR A 44 -1.91 43.66 5.97
CA TYR A 44 -0.98 44.26 5.02
C TYR A 44 -1.79 44.90 3.88
N SER A 45 -1.44 46.13 3.52
CA SER A 45 -1.95 46.83 2.32
C SER A 45 -0.81 46.99 1.30
N PRO A 46 -1.06 46.86 -0.01
CA PRO A 46 -0.02 46.88 -1.05
C PRO A 46 -0.02 48.19 -1.86
N HIS A 47 1.17 48.68 -2.22
CA HIS A 47 1.46 49.61 -3.32
C HIS A 47 2.97 49.52 -3.58
N SER A 48 3.55 49.62 -4.78
CA SER A 48 3.13 49.54 -6.17
C SER A 48 4.44 49.60 -6.99
N ASN A 49 4.44 49.00 -8.18
CA ASN A 49 5.54 48.95 -9.15
C ASN A 49 6.18 50.30 -9.48
N CYS A 50 7.49 50.34 -9.77
CA CYS A 50 7.97 50.71 -11.12
C CYS A 50 9.46 50.39 -11.37
N ARG A 51 9.71 50.09 -12.66
CA ARG A 51 10.96 49.90 -13.43
C ARG A 51 11.83 51.18 -13.42
N GLN A 52 13.07 51.30 -13.91
CA GLN A 52 13.99 50.54 -14.77
C GLN A 52 15.41 51.21 -14.67
N GLU A 53 16.44 50.47 -15.04
CA GLU A 53 17.70 50.88 -15.74
C GLU A 53 18.89 51.67 -15.11
N ILE A 54 19.97 50.88 -14.91
CA ILE A 54 21.42 50.95 -15.28
C ILE A 54 21.97 52.16 -16.13
N PRO A 55 23.32 52.36 -16.30
CA PRO A 55 24.34 52.91 -15.39
C PRO A 55 25.26 54.02 -16.03
N SER A 56 26.29 54.39 -15.25
CA SER A 56 27.65 54.82 -15.66
C SER A 56 27.83 56.28 -16.04
N ILE A 57 28.86 56.93 -15.47
CA ILE A 57 30.05 57.41 -16.21
C ILE A 57 30.98 58.27 -15.33
N LEU A 58 32.26 57.87 -15.36
CA LEU A 58 33.53 58.63 -15.37
C LEU A 58 34.06 59.41 -14.13
N LEU A 59 35.35 59.09 -13.85
CA LEU A 59 36.52 59.98 -13.64
C LEU A 59 36.52 60.89 -12.39
N VAL A 60 37.63 61.29 -11.77
CA VAL A 60 39.07 61.08 -11.92
C VAL A 60 39.70 61.55 -10.59
N HIS A 61 40.84 60.97 -10.23
CA HIS A 61 41.64 61.39 -9.07
C HIS A 61 42.17 62.83 -9.26
N PRO A 62 42.49 63.54 -8.17
CA PRO A 62 43.92 63.62 -7.86
C PRO A 62 44.25 63.57 -6.35
N HIS A 63 45.35 62.90 -6.06
CA HIS A 63 46.23 63.13 -4.90
C HIS A 63 47.07 64.41 -5.13
N PRO A 64 47.93 64.89 -4.20
CA PRO A 64 48.27 64.38 -2.86
C PRO A 64 48.33 65.47 -1.76
N ALA A 65 48.35 65.08 -0.48
CA ALA A 65 49.00 65.88 0.56
C ALA A 65 49.50 65.00 1.72
N ARG A 66 50.69 65.34 2.19
CA ARG A 66 51.61 64.64 3.11
C ARG A 66 51.16 64.61 4.58
N MET A 67 51.81 63.68 5.31
CA MET A 67 52.12 63.70 6.76
C MET A 67 50.91 63.48 7.69
N GLN A 68 50.91 62.59 8.69
CA GLN A 68 51.96 62.29 9.67
C GLN A 68 51.81 60.85 10.21
N SER A 69 52.96 60.28 10.59
CA SER A 69 53.09 59.02 11.30
C SER A 69 52.38 59.06 12.66
N ARG A 70 51.39 58.18 12.86
CA ARG A 70 50.93 57.74 14.17
C ARG A 70 50.85 56.22 14.16
N PHE A 71 51.81 55.57 14.84
CA PHE A 71 51.75 54.16 15.20
C PHE A 71 50.53 53.94 16.11
N VAL A 72 49.43 53.48 15.53
CA VAL A 72 48.34 52.83 16.28
C VAL A 72 48.57 51.33 16.12
N PHE A 73 49.04 50.69 17.20
CA PHE A 73 49.04 49.24 17.33
C PHE A 73 47.57 48.80 17.38
N ALA A 74 46.96 48.61 16.21
CA ALA A 74 45.66 47.97 16.10
C ALA A 74 45.86 46.50 16.46
N LEU A 75 45.53 46.16 17.71
CA LEU A 75 45.38 44.78 18.14
C LEU A 75 44.21 44.18 17.35
N THR A 76 44.53 43.62 16.18
CA THR A 76 43.58 42.86 15.37
C THR A 76 43.25 41.60 16.17
N VAL A 77 42.24 41.68 17.03
CA VAL A 77 41.60 40.50 17.60
C VAL A 77 41.02 39.75 16.41
N LEU A 78 41.77 38.74 15.97
CA LEU A 78 41.31 37.74 15.02
C LEU A 78 40.21 36.97 15.75
N VAL A 79 38.99 37.50 15.71
CA VAL A 79 37.79 36.74 16.05
C VAL A 79 37.73 35.66 14.97
N LEU A 80 38.38 34.51 15.24
CA LEU A 80 38.10 33.28 14.53
C LEU A 80 36.60 33.07 14.69
N SER A 81 35.86 33.47 13.66
CA SER A 81 34.46 33.14 13.53
C SER A 81 34.46 31.62 13.43
N ALA A 82 34.25 30.94 14.56
CA ALA A 82 34.02 29.51 14.59
C ALA A 82 32.70 29.32 13.84
N PHE A 83 32.81 29.18 12.52
CA PHE A 83 31.69 28.78 11.68
C PHE A 83 31.13 27.51 12.33
N PRO A 84 29.82 27.43 12.61
CA PRO A 84 29.25 26.28 13.26
C PRO A 84 29.65 25.03 12.47
N SER A 85 30.49 24.21 13.11
CA SER A 85 30.94 22.93 12.58
C SER A 85 29.69 22.12 12.25
N ALA A 86 29.54 21.74 10.99
CA ALA A 86 28.38 20.97 10.56
C ALA A 86 28.24 19.74 11.48
N ALA A 87 27.06 19.60 12.10
CA ALA A 87 26.82 18.50 13.02
C ALA A 87 26.89 17.17 12.26
N LEU A 88 27.40 16.12 12.92
CA LEU A 88 27.26 14.76 12.43
C LEU A 88 25.78 14.38 12.51
N GLU A 89 25.13 14.28 11.36
CA GLU A 89 23.68 14.08 11.23
C GLU A 89 23.42 12.85 10.36
N PRO A 90 23.42 11.63 10.95
CA PRO A 90 22.87 10.46 10.26
C PRO A 90 21.45 10.72 9.80
N ALA A 91 21.04 10.10 8.69
CA ALA A 91 19.64 10.17 8.26
C ALA A 91 18.71 9.69 9.37
N SER A 92 17.54 10.33 9.51
CA SER A 92 16.58 10.06 10.59
C SER A 92 16.04 8.62 10.60
N HIS A 93 16.13 7.92 9.46
CA HIS A 93 15.87 6.48 9.34
C HIS A 93 16.73 5.63 10.29
N PHE A 94 17.89 6.13 10.68
CA PHE A 94 18.79 5.51 11.64
C PHE A 94 18.49 6.07 13.04
N SER A 95 17.49 5.47 13.70
CA SER A 95 17.06 5.80 15.05
C SER A 95 17.00 4.54 15.91
N ASP A 96 16.87 4.71 17.23
CA ASP A 96 16.80 3.59 18.15
C ASP A 96 15.64 2.65 17.80
N HIS A 97 15.76 1.37 18.16
CA HIS A 97 14.78 0.31 17.84
C HIS A 97 14.69 -0.07 16.35
N MET A 98 15.61 0.38 15.49
CA MET A 98 15.55 0.07 14.05
C MET A 98 15.81 -1.40 13.72
N VAL A 99 15.41 -1.79 12.50
CA VAL A 99 15.73 -3.10 11.91
C VAL A 99 16.48 -2.88 10.59
N LEU A 100 17.69 -3.42 10.49
CA LEU A 100 18.44 -3.48 9.23
C LEU A 100 18.08 -4.74 8.44
N GLN A 101 18.03 -4.63 7.12
CA GLN A 101 17.78 -5.76 6.23
C GLN A 101 18.93 -6.77 6.29
N ARG A 102 18.59 -8.05 6.44
CA ARG A 102 19.53 -9.17 6.31
C ARG A 102 19.80 -9.54 4.85
N ASP A 103 20.90 -10.24 4.62
CA ASP A 103 21.25 -10.86 3.33
C ASP A 103 21.28 -9.89 2.13
N ALA A 104 21.53 -8.61 2.40
CA ALA A 104 21.71 -7.57 1.41
C ALA A 104 22.74 -6.55 1.92
N ASN A 105 23.42 -5.85 1.01
CA ASN A 105 24.22 -4.69 1.38
C ASN A 105 23.32 -3.65 2.05
N VAL A 106 23.78 -3.06 3.16
CA VAL A 106 22.99 -2.11 3.95
C VAL A 106 23.59 -0.72 3.82
N PRO A 107 22.98 0.17 3.01
CA PRO A 107 23.43 1.55 2.93
C PRO A 107 23.19 2.30 4.24
N VAL A 108 24.20 3.05 4.67
CA VAL A 108 24.12 3.99 5.78
C VAL A 108 24.56 5.36 5.27
N TRP A 109 23.81 6.41 5.56
CA TRP A 109 24.04 7.74 5.02
C TRP A 109 23.64 8.86 5.98
N GLY A 110 24.09 10.07 5.67
CA GLY A 110 23.77 11.27 6.42
C GLY A 110 24.57 12.48 5.94
N LYS A 111 24.69 13.47 6.82
CA LYS A 111 25.54 14.64 6.66
C LYS A 111 26.62 14.70 7.75
N ALA A 112 27.75 15.31 7.41
CA ALA A 112 28.87 15.59 8.29
C ALA A 112 29.63 16.81 7.75
N GLU A 113 30.71 17.19 8.41
CA GLU A 113 31.63 18.21 7.88
C GLU A 113 32.14 17.83 6.48
N LYS A 114 32.25 18.82 5.59
CA LYS A 114 32.70 18.62 4.20
C LYS A 114 34.05 17.92 4.18
N ARG A 115 34.19 16.86 3.38
CA ARG A 115 35.41 16.04 3.26
C ARG A 115 35.86 15.32 4.53
N ALA A 116 35.10 15.41 5.63
CA ALA A 116 35.45 14.70 6.85
C ALA A 116 35.30 13.19 6.66
N MET A 117 36.17 12.45 7.34
CA MET A 117 36.06 10.99 7.41
C MET A 117 34.89 10.64 8.34
N VAL A 118 34.02 9.76 7.86
CA VAL A 118 32.91 9.19 8.62
C VAL A 118 33.18 7.71 8.79
N LYS A 119 33.03 7.19 10.01
CA LYS A 119 33.18 5.77 10.34
C LYS A 119 31.85 5.23 10.89
N VAL A 120 31.46 4.04 10.46
CA VAL A 120 30.30 3.30 10.97
C VAL A 120 30.80 1.96 11.51
N SER A 121 30.41 1.66 12.75
CA SER A 121 30.74 0.41 13.44
C SER A 121 29.45 -0.31 13.84
N PHE A 122 29.25 -1.53 13.33
CA PHE A 122 28.09 -2.35 13.65
C PHE A 122 28.36 -3.82 13.39
N ALA A 123 27.91 -4.71 14.29
CA ALA A 123 27.96 -6.16 14.10
C ALA A 123 29.35 -6.72 13.71
N GLY A 124 30.43 -6.18 14.30
CA GLY A 124 31.81 -6.54 13.99
C GLY A 124 32.39 -5.86 12.74
N GLN A 125 31.57 -5.22 11.92
CA GLN A 125 32.03 -4.43 10.80
C GLN A 125 32.48 -3.03 11.23
N ASN A 126 33.55 -2.55 10.59
CA ASN A 126 34.05 -1.18 10.69
C ASN A 126 34.26 -0.66 9.27
N LYS A 127 33.38 0.23 8.80
CA LYS A 127 33.45 0.82 7.45
C LYS A 127 33.67 2.33 7.57
N SER A 128 34.35 2.91 6.60
CA SER A 128 34.58 4.35 6.54
C SER A 128 34.36 4.91 5.14
N THR A 129 34.03 6.19 5.08
CA THR A 129 33.86 6.96 3.84
C THR A 129 34.23 8.43 4.10
N LYS A 130 34.26 9.25 3.06
CA LYS A 130 34.43 10.70 3.19
C LYS A 130 33.14 11.41 2.78
N ALA A 131 32.75 12.42 3.54
CA ALA A 131 31.67 13.32 3.12
C ALA A 131 32.08 14.09 1.85
N ASN A 132 31.13 14.32 0.96
CA ASN A 132 31.36 15.04 -0.30
C ASN A 132 31.50 16.56 -0.06
N LYS A 133 31.60 17.34 -1.14
CA LYS A 133 31.70 18.82 -1.08
C LYS A 133 30.44 19.50 -0.49
N ALA A 134 29.30 18.81 -0.50
CA ALA A 134 28.05 19.23 0.12
C ALA A 134 27.90 18.74 1.57
N GLY A 135 28.86 17.95 2.08
CA GLY A 135 28.81 17.36 3.43
C GLY A 135 28.01 16.06 3.50
N GLU A 136 27.52 15.52 2.39
CA GLU A 136 26.76 14.27 2.36
C GLU A 136 27.71 13.08 2.31
N TRP A 137 27.39 12.02 3.04
CA TRP A 137 28.17 10.79 3.03
C TRP A 137 27.25 9.58 2.90
N ARG A 138 27.79 8.53 2.27
CA ARG A 138 27.16 7.23 2.15
C ARG A 138 28.22 6.15 2.21
N LEU A 139 27.92 5.06 2.89
CA LEU A 139 28.69 3.82 2.87
C LEU A 139 27.75 2.62 2.87
N GLN A 140 28.29 1.43 2.65
CA GLN A 140 27.53 0.18 2.74
C GLN A 140 28.19 -0.74 3.77
N LEU A 141 27.37 -1.31 4.65
CA LEU A 141 27.74 -2.49 5.41
C LEU A 141 27.54 -3.73 4.52
N ASP A 142 28.43 -4.71 4.67
CA ASP A 142 28.32 -6.01 4.00
C ASP A 142 27.07 -6.75 4.52
N PRO A 143 26.56 -7.78 3.79
CA PRO A 143 25.38 -8.51 4.19
C PRO A 143 25.43 -9.01 5.64
N LEU A 144 24.38 -8.70 6.39
CA LEU A 144 24.26 -9.02 7.80
C LEU A 144 23.41 -10.28 8.01
N LYS A 145 23.82 -11.13 8.96
CA LYS A 145 22.99 -12.27 9.40
C LYS A 145 21.85 -11.77 10.31
N ALA A 146 20.69 -12.41 10.17
CA ALA A 146 19.54 -12.18 11.05
C ALA A 146 19.92 -12.32 12.53
N SER A 147 19.39 -11.44 13.38
CA SER A 147 19.61 -11.51 14.82
C SER A 147 18.62 -10.64 15.58
N SER A 148 17.93 -11.26 16.53
CA SER A 148 17.05 -10.62 17.52
C SER A 148 17.82 -10.05 18.72
N ARG A 149 19.16 -10.15 18.74
CA ARG A 149 19.98 -9.57 19.81
C ARG A 149 20.14 -8.07 19.59
N ASN A 150 19.70 -7.29 20.58
CA ASN A 150 19.91 -5.84 20.61
C ASN A 150 21.41 -5.52 20.51
N ARG A 151 21.76 -4.65 19.57
CA ARG A 151 23.12 -4.14 19.36
C ARG A 151 23.09 -2.63 19.16
N SER A 152 24.21 -1.99 19.45
CA SER A 152 24.40 -0.56 19.19
C SER A 152 25.15 -0.38 17.88
N MET A 153 24.72 0.60 17.07
CA MET A 153 25.47 1.09 15.91
C MET A 153 26.08 2.44 16.25
N THR A 154 27.39 2.59 16.05
CA THR A 154 28.07 3.87 16.29
C THR A 154 28.50 4.48 14.96
N ILE A 155 28.12 5.74 14.75
CA ILE A 155 28.54 6.57 13.61
C ILE A 155 29.40 7.68 14.18
N SER A 156 30.62 7.87 13.69
CA SER A 156 31.54 8.89 14.17
C SER A 156 32.23 9.67 13.07
N SER A 157 32.55 10.93 13.35
CA SER A 157 33.28 11.83 12.46
C SER A 157 33.86 13.00 13.25
N ALA A 158 35.11 13.38 12.99
CA ALA A 158 35.78 14.55 13.58
C ALA A 158 35.59 14.67 15.11
N GLY A 159 35.82 13.58 15.86
CA GLY A 159 35.70 13.55 17.32
C GLY A 159 34.26 13.53 17.87
N LYS A 160 33.24 13.64 17.01
CA LYS A 160 31.82 13.46 17.36
C LYS A 160 31.39 12.02 17.11
N ALA A 161 30.47 11.51 17.91
CA ALA A 161 29.85 10.21 17.72
C ALA A 161 28.35 10.26 18.00
N LYS A 162 27.58 9.50 17.22
CA LYS A 162 26.17 9.20 17.43
C LYS A 162 26.03 7.71 17.58
N THR A 163 25.48 7.28 18.71
CA THR A 163 25.08 5.89 18.94
C THR A 163 23.60 5.74 18.69
N ILE A 164 23.23 4.64 18.04
CA ILE A 164 21.86 4.19 17.81
C ILE A 164 21.71 2.86 18.52
N GLU A 165 20.75 2.79 19.42
CA GLU A 165 20.55 1.67 20.32
C GLU A 165 19.45 0.72 19.85
N ASN A 166 19.47 -0.52 20.35
CA ASN A 166 18.44 -1.53 20.06
C ASN A 166 18.26 -1.77 18.54
N VAL A 167 19.37 -1.96 17.84
CA VAL A 167 19.38 -2.30 16.41
C VAL A 167 19.25 -3.82 16.23
N LEU A 168 18.21 -4.22 15.52
CA LEU A 168 17.99 -5.61 15.09
C LEU A 168 18.40 -5.82 13.63
N VAL A 169 18.59 -7.07 13.23
CA VAL A 169 18.80 -7.44 11.81
C VAL A 169 17.78 -8.50 11.42
N GLY A 170 17.03 -8.25 10.35
CA GLY A 170 15.94 -9.13 9.93
C GLY A 170 15.36 -8.71 8.59
N GLU A 171 14.05 -8.87 8.42
CA GLU A 171 13.34 -8.49 7.19
C GLU A 171 12.80 -7.07 7.30
N VAL A 172 12.98 -6.27 6.25
CA VAL A 172 12.45 -4.90 6.19
C VAL A 172 11.51 -4.78 5.01
N TRP A 173 10.25 -4.41 5.28
CA TRP A 173 9.21 -4.27 4.26
C TRP A 173 8.60 -2.88 4.27
N VAL A 174 8.30 -2.33 3.09
CA VAL A 174 7.62 -1.04 2.95
C VAL A 174 6.12 -1.26 2.73
N GLY A 175 5.28 -0.76 3.62
CA GLY A 175 3.84 -0.69 3.45
C GLY A 175 3.40 0.65 2.85
N SER A 176 2.72 0.64 1.71
CA SER A 176 2.20 1.87 1.10
C SER A 176 0.83 1.71 0.41
N GLY A 177 0.30 2.82 -0.08
CA GLY A 177 -1.00 2.92 -0.72
C GLY A 177 -1.97 3.82 0.05
N GLN A 178 -3.21 3.38 0.20
CA GLN A 178 -4.30 4.21 0.73
C GLN A 178 -4.83 3.74 2.09
N SER A 179 -6.13 3.93 2.33
CA SER A 179 -6.79 3.77 3.62
C SER A 179 -6.72 2.36 4.20
N ASN A 180 -6.68 1.32 3.37
CA ASN A 180 -6.58 -0.06 3.84
C ASN A 180 -5.16 -0.38 4.36
N MET A 181 -4.12 0.24 3.80
CA MET A 181 -2.76 0.25 4.38
C MET A 181 -2.65 1.20 5.58
N ALA A 182 -3.18 2.42 5.49
CA ALA A 182 -3.03 3.44 6.54
C ALA A 182 -3.86 3.16 7.81
N GLY A 183 -4.83 2.25 7.71
CA GLY A 183 -5.78 1.93 8.76
C GLY A 183 -5.12 1.42 10.04
N GLN A 184 -5.45 2.02 11.18
CA GLN A 184 -4.86 1.65 12.48
C GLN A 184 -5.44 0.35 13.05
N ALA A 185 -4.58 -0.50 13.60
CA ALA A 185 -4.94 -1.81 14.13
C ALA A 185 -6.06 -1.76 15.17
N GLY A 186 -6.01 -0.83 16.13
CA GLY A 186 -7.01 -0.67 17.17
C GLY A 186 -8.41 -0.32 16.64
N ARG A 187 -8.50 0.42 15.51
CA ARG A 187 -9.79 0.74 14.88
C ARG A 187 -10.42 -0.49 14.24
N TYR A 188 -9.63 -1.31 13.57
CA TYR A 188 -10.13 -2.54 12.93
C TYR A 188 -10.42 -3.65 13.95
N ALA A 189 -9.65 -3.73 15.04
CA ALA A 189 -9.83 -4.70 16.12
C ALA A 189 -11.21 -4.62 16.82
N ALA A 190 -11.94 -3.51 16.66
CA ALA A 190 -13.32 -3.39 17.11
C ALA A 190 -14.26 -4.41 16.43
N LYS A 191 -13.92 -4.85 15.21
CA LYS A 191 -14.72 -5.81 14.40
C LYS A 191 -13.91 -7.02 13.90
N ASP A 192 -12.59 -6.95 13.91
CA ASP A 192 -11.69 -8.06 13.61
C ASP A 192 -11.23 -8.74 14.90
N HIS A 193 -11.87 -9.85 15.25
CA HIS A 193 -11.59 -10.59 16.48
C HIS A 193 -10.17 -11.17 16.55
N THR A 194 -9.54 -11.45 15.41
CA THR A 194 -8.18 -12.05 15.41
C THR A 194 -7.11 -10.99 15.47
N LEU A 195 -7.32 -9.86 14.80
CA LEU A 195 -6.51 -8.68 15.03
C LEU A 195 -6.60 -8.20 16.49
N LYS A 196 -7.77 -8.27 17.12
CA LYS A 196 -7.93 -7.94 18.54
C LYS A 196 -7.07 -8.83 19.43
N LYS A 197 -7.01 -10.14 19.16
CA LYS A 197 -6.14 -11.08 19.88
C LYS A 197 -4.66 -10.77 19.65
N LEU A 198 -4.27 -10.52 18.39
CA LEU A 198 -2.90 -10.12 18.06
C LEU A 198 -2.47 -8.89 18.87
N ILE A 199 -3.30 -7.83 18.91
CA ILE A 199 -2.99 -6.63 19.70
C ILE A 199 -2.86 -6.95 21.19
N ALA A 200 -3.73 -7.79 21.74
CA ALA A 200 -3.73 -8.17 23.14
C ALA A 200 -2.53 -9.06 23.55
N SER A 201 -1.83 -9.66 22.58
CA SER A 201 -0.63 -10.48 22.80
C SER A 201 0.68 -9.70 22.70
N ALA A 202 0.62 -8.39 22.48
CA ALA A 202 1.80 -7.53 22.59
C ALA A 202 2.36 -7.57 24.03
N PRO A 203 3.68 -7.30 24.24
CA PRO A 203 4.65 -6.77 23.27
C PRO A 203 5.18 -7.78 22.25
N TYR A 204 5.57 -7.29 21.07
CA TYR A 204 6.32 -8.01 20.05
C TYR A 204 7.72 -7.39 19.89
N PRO A 205 8.70 -7.81 20.71
CA PRO A 205 10.03 -7.18 20.75
C PRO A 205 10.87 -7.41 19.48
N SER A 206 10.44 -8.29 18.57
CA SER A 206 11.11 -8.50 17.27
C SER A 206 10.38 -7.82 16.11
N ILE A 207 9.29 -7.08 16.36
CA ILE A 207 8.55 -6.36 15.33
C ILE A 207 8.67 -4.85 15.58
N ARG A 208 9.04 -4.12 14.54
CA ARG A 208 9.26 -2.66 14.56
C ARG A 208 8.48 -2.00 13.44
N LEU A 209 7.97 -0.79 13.69
CA LEU A 209 7.37 0.02 12.64
C LEU A 209 7.95 1.42 12.63
N MET A 210 8.28 1.90 11.44
CA MET A 210 8.68 3.28 11.18
C MET A 210 7.64 3.94 10.29
N ARG A 211 7.10 5.09 10.70
CA ARG A 211 6.18 5.86 9.86
C ARG A 211 6.99 6.68 8.86
N GLY A 212 6.72 6.50 7.58
CA GLY A 212 7.29 7.31 6.51
C GLY A 212 6.97 8.79 6.68
N GLY A 213 7.85 9.67 6.18
CA GLY A 213 7.72 11.11 6.37
C GLY A 213 9.06 11.85 6.41
N PRO A 214 9.05 13.14 6.77
CA PRO A 214 10.26 13.97 6.84
C PRO A 214 11.16 13.67 8.05
N LYS A 215 10.63 13.08 9.13
CA LYS A 215 11.37 12.70 10.35
C LYS A 215 10.90 11.34 10.86
N PRO A 216 11.12 10.27 10.10
CA PRO A 216 10.70 8.93 10.50
C PRO A 216 11.48 8.50 11.75
N VAL A 217 10.81 7.75 12.63
CA VAL A 217 11.41 7.12 13.81
C VAL A 217 10.88 5.70 13.93
N TRP A 218 11.73 4.78 14.37
CA TRP A 218 11.35 3.40 14.62
C TRP A 218 10.66 3.27 15.99
N GLU A 219 9.59 2.49 16.01
CA GLU A 219 8.84 2.15 17.23
C GLU A 219 8.80 0.63 17.38
N GLU A 220 9.13 0.14 18.57
CA GLU A 220 8.82 -1.24 18.99
C GLU A 220 7.31 -1.47 19.01
N ALA A 221 6.82 -2.62 18.54
CA ALA A 221 5.43 -3.04 18.71
C ALA A 221 5.13 -3.42 20.17
N SER A 222 4.97 -2.41 21.03
CA SER A 222 4.65 -2.55 22.46
C SER A 222 3.13 -2.54 22.69
N GLU A 223 2.70 -2.91 23.90
CA GLU A 223 1.31 -2.78 24.35
C GLU A 223 0.77 -1.35 24.15
N ALA A 224 1.61 -0.34 24.36
CA ALA A 224 1.23 1.07 24.30
C ALA A 224 0.96 1.59 22.86
N ASN A 225 1.58 1.00 21.83
CA ASN A 225 1.57 1.58 20.49
C ASN A 225 1.13 0.64 19.36
N VAL A 226 1.10 -0.69 19.56
CA VAL A 226 0.72 -1.66 18.51
C VAL A 226 -0.68 -1.36 17.94
N SER A 227 -1.59 -0.82 18.78
CA SER A 227 -2.94 -0.41 18.36
C SER A 227 -2.92 0.75 17.34
N ARG A 228 -1.86 1.56 17.30
CA ARG A 228 -1.66 2.68 16.36
C ARG A 228 -0.95 2.25 15.08
N PHE A 229 -0.41 1.04 15.02
CA PHE A 229 0.28 0.53 13.83
C PHE A 229 -0.73 0.28 12.71
N SER A 230 -0.26 0.17 11.46
CA SER A 230 -1.11 -0.27 10.36
C SER A 230 -1.62 -1.68 10.64
N ALA A 231 -2.95 -1.87 10.58
CA ALA A 231 -3.62 -3.15 10.79
C ALA A 231 -3.13 -4.22 9.82
N LEU A 232 -2.97 -3.85 8.54
CA LEU A 232 -2.46 -4.73 7.50
C LEU A 232 -0.97 -5.05 7.75
N ALA A 233 -0.16 -4.02 7.97
CA ALA A 233 1.29 -4.20 8.10
C ALA A 233 1.66 -5.02 9.35
N ILE A 234 1.04 -4.77 10.51
CA ILE A 234 1.32 -5.55 11.72
C ILE A 234 0.91 -7.02 11.56
N SER A 235 -0.23 -7.27 10.89
CA SER A 235 -0.69 -8.65 10.63
C SER A 235 0.23 -9.39 9.65
N PHE A 236 0.77 -8.69 8.65
CA PHE A 236 1.77 -9.21 7.73
C PHE A 236 3.10 -9.48 8.44
N GLY A 237 3.60 -8.50 9.21
CA GLY A 237 4.88 -8.59 9.89
C GLY A 237 4.90 -9.65 11.00
N GLU A 238 3.82 -9.78 11.77
CA GLU A 238 3.67 -10.85 12.76
C GLU A 238 3.64 -12.22 12.09
N ALA A 239 2.88 -12.39 11.01
CA ALA A 239 2.83 -13.66 10.30
C ALA A 239 4.20 -14.04 9.71
N LEU A 240 4.96 -13.09 9.17
CA LEU A 240 6.33 -13.34 8.71
C LEU A 240 7.27 -13.70 9.87
N HIS A 241 7.26 -12.91 10.95
CA HIS A 241 8.09 -13.17 12.12
C HIS A 241 7.84 -14.56 12.69
N ARG A 242 6.57 -14.94 12.86
CA ARG A 242 6.15 -16.25 13.37
C ARG A 242 6.57 -17.42 12.49
N GLN A 243 6.74 -17.21 11.18
CA GLN A 243 7.07 -18.28 10.23
C GLN A 243 8.57 -18.35 9.93
N LEU A 244 9.28 -17.23 9.94
CA LEU A 244 10.69 -17.15 9.61
C LEU A 244 11.60 -17.11 10.84
N ASP A 245 11.04 -16.85 12.03
CA ASP A 245 11.76 -16.64 13.29
C ASP A 245 12.89 -15.60 13.20
N VAL A 246 12.59 -14.47 12.53
CA VAL A 246 13.51 -13.33 12.40
C VAL A 246 12.82 -12.01 12.70
N PRO A 247 13.55 -10.99 13.16
CA PRO A 247 12.97 -9.65 13.33
C PRO A 247 12.34 -9.12 12.04
N VAL A 248 11.29 -8.31 12.18
CA VAL A 248 10.60 -7.67 11.06
C VAL A 248 10.45 -6.17 11.31
N GLY A 249 11.02 -5.38 10.40
CA GLY A 249 10.83 -3.94 10.30
C GLY A 249 9.80 -3.57 9.23
N LEU A 250 8.86 -2.68 9.58
CA LEU A 250 7.81 -2.22 8.69
C LEU A 250 7.93 -0.70 8.49
N ILE A 251 8.26 -0.25 7.28
CA ILE A 251 8.27 1.17 6.93
C ILE A 251 6.91 1.51 6.31
N VAL A 252 6.08 2.33 6.96
CA VAL A 252 4.70 2.57 6.50
C VAL A 252 4.47 4.03 6.11
N GLY A 253 4.21 4.26 4.84
CA GLY A 253 3.78 5.55 4.29
C GLY A 253 2.51 5.36 3.45
N ALA A 254 1.34 5.72 3.99
CA ALA A 254 0.06 5.52 3.33
C ALA A 254 -0.96 6.61 3.71
N VAL A 255 -1.83 6.98 2.77
CA VAL A 255 -2.79 8.09 2.94
C VAL A 255 -4.15 7.74 2.34
N GLY A 256 -5.21 7.83 3.15
CA GLY A 256 -6.56 7.45 2.76
C GLY A 256 -7.13 8.19 1.54
N GLY A 257 -7.81 7.45 0.65
CA GLY A 257 -8.54 8.00 -0.49
C GLY A 257 -7.67 8.46 -1.67
N THR A 258 -6.39 8.09 -1.67
CA THR A 258 -5.41 8.56 -2.65
C THR A 258 -5.30 7.62 -3.85
N PRO A 259 -5.25 8.18 -5.06
CA PRO A 259 -5.00 7.42 -6.29
C PRO A 259 -3.52 7.05 -6.46
N SER A 260 -3.19 6.11 -7.36
CA SER A 260 -1.80 5.65 -7.54
C SER A 260 -0.86 6.73 -8.08
N HIS A 261 -1.32 7.69 -8.90
CA HIS A 261 -0.43 8.75 -9.41
C HIS A 261 0.20 9.60 -8.30
N ALA A 262 -0.44 9.72 -7.14
CA ALA A 262 0.13 10.45 -6.01
C ALA A 262 1.39 9.76 -5.44
N TRP A 263 1.59 8.49 -5.76
CA TRP A 263 2.67 7.62 -5.28
C TRP A 263 3.64 7.21 -6.39
N MET A 264 3.36 7.55 -7.65
CA MET A 264 4.30 7.39 -8.75
C MET A 264 5.27 8.58 -8.74
N PRO A 265 6.59 8.37 -8.70
CA PRO A 265 7.53 9.48 -8.79
C PRO A 265 7.25 10.34 -10.02
N GLU A 266 7.32 11.66 -9.87
CA GLU A 266 6.96 12.59 -10.95
C GLU A 266 7.86 12.39 -12.17
N GLU A 267 9.16 12.23 -11.94
CA GLU A 267 10.16 12.01 -12.98
C GLU A 267 9.91 10.71 -13.76
N ILE A 268 9.25 9.72 -13.14
CA ILE A 268 8.89 8.46 -13.79
C ILE A 268 7.63 8.64 -14.64
N PHE A 269 6.65 9.38 -14.14
CA PHE A 269 5.43 9.68 -14.88
C PHE A 269 5.74 10.51 -16.14
N GLU A 270 6.51 11.59 -16.00
CA GLU A 270 6.84 12.52 -17.08
C GLU A 270 7.64 11.85 -18.21
N ASN A 271 8.50 10.89 -17.87
CA ASN A 271 9.36 10.20 -18.84
C ASN A 271 8.76 8.88 -19.34
N SER A 272 7.55 8.50 -18.92
CA SER A 272 6.96 7.22 -19.31
C SER A 272 6.26 7.28 -20.67
N GLU A 273 6.86 6.65 -21.68
CA GLU A 273 6.24 6.48 -23.00
C GLU A 273 4.93 5.68 -22.93
N ARG A 274 4.83 4.72 -22.01
CA ARG A 274 3.58 3.97 -21.76
C ARG A 274 2.46 4.91 -21.32
N CYS A 275 2.70 5.75 -20.32
CA CYS A 275 1.72 6.72 -19.85
C CYS A 275 1.35 7.72 -20.94
N LYS A 276 2.34 8.29 -21.64
CA LYS A 276 2.12 9.27 -22.72
C LYS A 276 1.26 8.69 -23.84
N LYS A 277 1.59 7.49 -24.34
CA LYS A 277 0.85 6.84 -25.42
C LYS A 277 -0.61 6.60 -25.04
N GLU A 278 -0.85 6.11 -23.83
CA GLU A 278 -2.20 5.82 -23.34
C GLU A 278 -3.04 7.09 -23.17
N ILE A 279 -2.46 8.14 -22.59
CA ILE A 279 -3.11 9.45 -22.45
C ILE A 279 -3.41 10.06 -23.82
N ALA A 280 -2.47 9.98 -24.77
CA ALA A 280 -2.65 10.49 -26.13
C ALA A 280 -3.77 9.74 -26.87
N GLU A 281 -3.85 8.41 -26.72
CA GLU A 281 -4.92 7.62 -27.32
C GLU A 281 -6.29 7.99 -26.74
N PHE A 282 -6.39 8.14 -25.42
CA PHE A 282 -7.61 8.62 -24.78
C PHE A 282 -8.01 10.01 -25.27
N ALA A 283 -7.05 10.93 -25.41
CA ALA A 283 -7.29 12.31 -25.81
C ALA A 283 -7.99 12.43 -27.17
N LYS A 284 -7.75 11.50 -28.10
CA LYS A 284 -8.41 11.47 -29.43
C LYS A 284 -9.94 11.38 -29.34
N THR A 285 -10.46 10.80 -28.26
CA THR A 285 -11.90 10.57 -28.07
C THR A 285 -12.49 11.42 -26.94
N TYR A 286 -11.68 12.27 -26.31
CA TYR A 286 -12.11 13.07 -25.17
C TYR A 286 -12.89 14.30 -25.61
N ASP A 287 -14.16 14.39 -25.18
CA ASP A 287 -15.04 15.53 -25.43
C ASP A 287 -15.12 16.43 -24.18
N ALA A 288 -14.29 17.48 -24.17
CA ALA A 288 -14.23 18.46 -23.08
C ALA A 288 -15.54 19.26 -22.92
N VAL A 289 -16.23 19.56 -24.03
CA VAL A 289 -17.50 20.31 -24.01
C VAL A 289 -18.57 19.48 -23.32
N ARG A 290 -18.69 18.20 -23.68
CA ARG A 290 -19.60 17.27 -23.02
C ARG A 290 -19.24 17.08 -21.54
N ALA A 291 -17.96 16.95 -21.22
CA ALA A 291 -17.51 16.82 -19.83
C ALA A 291 -17.91 18.04 -18.99
N GLN A 292 -17.75 19.25 -19.55
CA GLN A 292 -18.15 20.50 -18.91
C GLN A 292 -19.67 20.59 -18.71
N LYS A 293 -20.46 20.29 -19.74
CA LYS A 293 -21.93 20.25 -19.63
C LYS A 293 -22.41 19.25 -18.56
N GLN A 294 -21.77 18.09 -18.46
CA GLN A 294 -22.07 17.12 -17.40
C GLN A 294 -21.70 17.63 -16.01
N HIS A 295 -20.59 18.36 -15.88
CA HIS A 295 -20.19 18.97 -14.63
C HIS A 295 -21.19 20.02 -14.16
N GLU A 296 -21.61 20.92 -15.05
CA GLU A 296 -22.61 21.96 -14.75
C GLU A 296 -23.93 21.35 -14.28
N ALA A 297 -24.42 20.30 -14.96
CA ALA A 297 -25.62 19.59 -14.54
C ALA A 297 -25.47 18.95 -13.15
N LYS A 298 -24.33 18.30 -12.88
CA LYS A 298 -24.04 17.69 -11.55
C LYS A 298 -23.92 18.75 -10.47
N LEU A 299 -23.29 19.88 -10.78
CA LEU A 299 -23.10 20.99 -9.86
C LEU A 299 -24.44 21.62 -9.47
N ALA A 300 -25.29 21.93 -10.45
CA ALA A 300 -26.64 22.44 -10.20
C ALA A 300 -27.47 21.48 -9.34
N ALA A 301 -27.42 20.17 -9.63
CA ALA A 301 -28.10 19.15 -8.84
C ALA A 301 -27.57 19.08 -7.39
N PHE A 302 -26.25 19.16 -7.21
CA PHE A 302 -25.63 19.19 -5.88
C PHE A 302 -26.03 20.45 -5.10
N GLU A 303 -26.00 21.63 -5.72
CA GLU A 303 -26.34 22.89 -5.07
C GLU A 303 -27.81 22.92 -4.65
N LYS A 304 -28.73 22.41 -5.48
CA LYS A 304 -30.14 22.22 -5.12
C LYS A 304 -30.29 21.29 -3.91
N ALA A 305 -29.61 20.14 -3.92
CA ALA A 305 -29.66 19.19 -2.80
C ALA A 305 -29.04 19.76 -1.51
N ALA A 306 -27.94 20.50 -1.63
CA ALA A 306 -27.26 21.14 -0.51
C ALA A 306 -28.11 22.25 0.12
N ALA A 307 -28.77 23.08 -0.70
CA ALA A 307 -29.70 24.10 -0.25
C ALA A 307 -30.88 23.48 0.50
N LYS A 308 -31.48 22.41 -0.05
CA LYS A 308 -32.55 21.65 0.63
C LYS A 308 -32.09 21.08 1.98
N ALA A 309 -30.93 20.42 2.02
CA ALA A 309 -30.40 19.87 3.27
C ALA A 309 -30.18 20.97 4.32
N LYS A 310 -29.63 22.12 3.91
CA LYS A 310 -29.42 23.26 4.80
C LYS A 310 -30.74 23.84 5.33
N ALA A 311 -31.75 24.00 4.49
CA ALA A 311 -33.08 24.46 4.89
C ALA A 311 -33.76 23.50 5.88
N GLU A 312 -33.52 22.20 5.75
CA GLU A 312 -34.02 21.16 6.66
C GLU A 312 -33.14 20.94 7.92
N GLY A 313 -32.10 21.75 8.14
CA GLY A 313 -31.16 21.57 9.26
C GLY A 313 -30.31 20.28 9.17
N LYS A 314 -30.23 19.65 8.00
CA LYS A 314 -29.49 18.41 7.75
C LYS A 314 -28.10 18.68 7.20
N LYS A 315 -27.18 17.74 7.46
CA LYS A 315 -25.84 17.76 6.85
C LYS A 315 -25.93 17.55 5.33
N VAL A 316 -25.24 18.40 4.57
CA VAL A 316 -25.06 18.22 3.13
C VAL A 316 -24.35 16.88 2.88
N ARG A 317 -24.94 16.04 2.04
CA ARG A 317 -24.38 14.74 1.68
C ARG A 317 -23.56 14.85 0.40
N GLY A 318 -22.48 14.07 0.33
CA GLY A 318 -21.59 14.03 -0.83
C GLY A 318 -20.58 15.17 -0.87
N ARG A 319 -19.73 15.16 -1.89
CA ARG A 319 -18.74 16.22 -2.14
C ARG A 319 -19.23 17.08 -3.31
N LYS A 320 -18.93 18.38 -3.25
CA LYS A 320 -19.15 19.28 -4.39
C LYS A 320 -18.45 18.70 -5.63
N PRO A 321 -19.14 18.56 -6.78
CA PRO A 321 -18.50 18.15 -8.02
C PRO A 321 -17.31 19.05 -8.34
N ARG A 322 -16.25 18.45 -8.89
CA ARG A 322 -15.08 19.20 -9.36
C ARG A 322 -15.22 19.49 -10.85
N PRO A 323 -14.69 20.62 -11.34
CA PRO A 323 -14.57 20.86 -12.77
C PRO A 323 -13.86 19.69 -13.48
N PRO A 324 -14.20 19.41 -14.75
CA PRO A 324 -13.43 18.48 -15.56
C PRO A 324 -11.99 18.99 -15.72
N VAL A 325 -11.09 18.07 -16.03
CA VAL A 325 -9.66 18.33 -16.24
C VAL A 325 -9.27 17.87 -17.64
N ASN A 326 -8.09 18.24 -18.11
CA ASN A 326 -7.58 17.74 -19.40
C ASN A 326 -7.01 16.32 -19.27
N PRO A 327 -6.94 15.54 -20.37
CA PRO A 327 -6.20 14.29 -20.38
C PRO A 327 -4.77 14.48 -19.85
N GLY A 328 -4.32 13.57 -18.99
CA GLY A 328 -3.02 13.65 -18.31
C GLY A 328 -3.04 14.41 -16.97
N GLU A 329 -4.13 15.12 -16.65
CA GLU A 329 -4.24 15.86 -15.38
C GLU A 329 -4.89 15.02 -14.26
N SER A 330 -4.62 15.42 -13.01
CA SER A 330 -5.19 14.79 -11.82
C SER A 330 -6.68 15.09 -11.66
N THR A 331 -7.49 14.03 -11.74
CA THR A 331 -8.94 14.06 -11.46
C THR A 331 -9.27 14.21 -9.97
N ARG A 332 -8.28 14.02 -9.09
CA ARG A 332 -8.48 14.07 -7.62
C ARG A 332 -7.77 15.24 -6.94
N GLY A 333 -7.08 16.08 -7.70
CA GLY A 333 -6.17 17.11 -7.22
C GLY A 333 -4.85 16.53 -6.70
N GLY A 334 -3.95 17.40 -6.25
CA GLY A 334 -2.62 17.01 -5.78
C GLY A 334 -1.64 16.75 -6.92
N LYS A 335 -0.36 16.97 -6.62
CA LYS A 335 0.77 16.76 -7.53
C LYS A 335 1.02 15.25 -7.71
N THR A 336 1.27 14.80 -8.95
CA THR A 336 1.81 13.46 -9.20
C THR A 336 3.11 13.27 -8.42
N GLY A 337 3.29 12.12 -7.79
CA GLY A 337 4.42 11.85 -6.91
C GLY A 337 4.45 12.62 -5.59
N GLY A 338 3.54 13.57 -5.34
CA GLY A 338 3.62 14.41 -4.14
C GLY A 338 3.51 13.65 -2.80
N LEU A 339 2.83 12.49 -2.76
CA LEU A 339 2.80 11.65 -1.57
C LEU A 339 3.98 10.68 -1.51
N PHE A 340 4.47 10.21 -2.66
CA PHE A 340 5.74 9.50 -2.73
C PHE A 340 6.86 10.35 -2.15
N ASP A 341 7.03 11.59 -2.63
CA ASP A 341 8.06 12.53 -2.16
C ASP A 341 7.99 12.75 -0.65
N ARG A 342 6.77 12.92 -0.14
CA ARG A 342 6.54 13.25 1.27
C ARG A 342 6.77 12.07 2.21
N PHE A 343 6.33 10.86 1.82
CA PHE A 343 6.22 9.73 2.74
C PHE A 343 7.17 8.58 2.44
N ILE A 344 7.70 8.49 1.22
CA ILE A 344 8.42 7.31 0.74
C ILE A 344 9.82 7.66 0.24
N ARG A 345 9.99 8.74 -0.54
CA ARG A 345 11.26 9.09 -1.19
C ARG A 345 12.44 9.15 -0.23
N SER A 346 12.25 9.65 0.98
CA SER A 346 13.35 9.70 1.96
C SER A 346 13.86 8.30 2.34
N SER A 347 13.04 7.26 2.18
CA SER A 347 13.37 5.86 2.43
C SER A 347 13.92 5.12 1.21
N SER A 348 13.88 5.72 -0.01
CA SER A 348 14.52 5.14 -1.19
C SER A 348 16.03 5.21 -1.00
N GLY A 349 16.64 4.07 -0.65
CA GLY A 349 18.02 3.97 -0.23
C GLY A 349 18.22 3.20 1.08
N TYR A 350 17.16 3.01 1.87
CA TYR A 350 17.15 2.02 2.95
C TYR A 350 17.05 0.63 2.32
N ALA A 351 17.90 -0.31 2.76
CA ALA A 351 17.83 -1.68 2.27
C ALA A 351 16.52 -2.34 2.73
N ILE A 352 15.81 -2.97 1.79
CA ILE A 352 14.51 -3.60 2.04
C ILE A 352 14.44 -4.97 1.39
N ARG A 353 13.58 -5.86 1.89
CA ARG A 353 13.19 -7.06 1.17
C ARG A 353 12.19 -6.76 0.07
N GLY A 354 11.25 -5.86 0.32
CA GLY A 354 10.20 -5.57 -0.66
C GLY A 354 9.12 -4.58 -0.19
N VAL A 355 8.09 -4.46 -1.02
CA VAL A 355 6.93 -3.58 -0.83
C VAL A 355 5.67 -4.42 -0.65
N LEU A 356 4.80 -4.01 0.28
CA LEU A 356 3.40 -4.40 0.37
C LEU A 356 2.53 -3.18 0.04
N TRP A 357 1.74 -3.30 -1.03
CA TRP A 357 0.95 -2.22 -1.61
C TRP A 357 -0.54 -2.50 -1.50
N ASP A 358 -1.30 -1.60 -0.85
CA ASP A 358 -2.76 -1.69 -0.78
C ASP A 358 -3.42 -0.39 -1.25
N GLN A 359 -3.66 -0.35 -2.56
CA GLN A 359 -4.36 0.73 -3.26
C GLN A 359 -5.09 0.21 -4.50
N GLY A 360 -6.14 0.93 -4.89
CA GLY A 360 -6.77 0.79 -6.19
C GLY A 360 -8.23 1.23 -6.22
N GLU A 361 -8.86 1.43 -5.07
CA GLU A 361 -10.24 1.92 -4.97
C GLU A 361 -10.39 3.35 -5.51
N ALA A 362 -9.30 4.13 -5.51
CA ALA A 362 -9.26 5.45 -6.13
C ALA A 362 -8.84 5.43 -7.62
N GLY A 363 -8.42 4.27 -8.13
CA GLY A 363 -7.82 4.12 -9.46
C GLY A 363 -6.51 4.91 -9.62
N SER A 364 -6.17 5.17 -10.89
CA SER A 364 -4.96 5.90 -11.29
C SER A 364 -4.96 7.36 -10.84
N GLY A 365 -6.14 7.98 -10.81
CA GLY A 365 -6.36 9.40 -10.54
C GLY A 365 -5.96 10.36 -11.66
N ILE A 366 -5.36 9.89 -12.75
CA ILE A 366 -5.06 10.69 -13.95
C ILE A 366 -6.14 10.44 -15.01
N LEU A 367 -6.64 11.50 -15.63
CA LEU A 367 -7.61 11.37 -16.72
C LEU A 367 -6.92 10.79 -17.96
N GLY A 368 -7.49 9.72 -18.53
CA GLY A 368 -6.91 9.03 -19.68
C GLY A 368 -5.78 8.07 -19.38
N LEU A 369 -5.51 7.76 -18.10
CA LEU A 369 -4.56 6.72 -17.71
C LEU A 369 -5.27 5.67 -16.85
N GLY A 370 -5.17 4.41 -17.24
CA GLY A 370 -5.68 3.22 -16.56
C GLY A 370 -4.81 2.77 -15.39
N GLN A 371 -5.38 1.89 -14.57
CA GLN A 371 -4.67 1.36 -13.39
C GLN A 371 -3.50 0.43 -13.80
N TYR A 372 -3.63 -0.29 -14.91
CA TYR A 372 -2.60 -1.23 -15.38
C TYR A 372 -1.28 -0.49 -15.68
N SER A 373 -1.32 0.52 -16.55
CA SER A 373 -0.15 1.31 -16.91
C SER A 373 0.37 2.11 -15.72
N SER A 374 -0.53 2.72 -14.93
CA SER A 374 -0.12 3.45 -13.73
C SER A 374 0.62 2.58 -12.72
N MET A 375 0.14 1.37 -12.44
CA MET A 375 0.81 0.46 -11.50
C MET A 375 2.12 -0.11 -12.06
N THR A 376 2.16 -0.43 -13.36
CA THR A 376 3.40 -0.92 -14.01
C THR A 376 4.53 0.10 -13.86
N GLU A 377 4.26 1.37 -14.19
CA GLU A 377 5.25 2.43 -14.09
C GLU A 377 5.57 2.81 -12.65
N LEU A 378 4.61 2.68 -11.72
CA LEU A 378 4.87 2.88 -10.30
C LEU A 378 5.86 1.83 -9.77
N ILE A 379 5.64 0.54 -10.08
CA ILE A 379 6.52 -0.55 -9.67
C ILE A 379 7.92 -0.34 -10.25
N ARG A 380 8.01 -0.09 -11.55
CA ARG A 380 9.28 0.21 -12.24
C ARG A 380 10.01 1.39 -11.60
N GLY A 381 9.30 2.50 -11.38
CA GLY A 381 9.86 3.72 -10.83
C GLY A 381 10.37 3.57 -9.41
N TRP A 382 9.68 2.81 -8.56
CA TRP A 382 10.17 2.54 -7.21
C TRP A 382 11.44 1.70 -7.24
N ARG A 383 11.51 0.68 -8.10
CA ARG A 383 12.71 -0.14 -8.27
C ARG A 383 13.91 0.67 -8.76
N GLU A 384 13.69 1.52 -9.75
CA GLU A 384 14.70 2.43 -10.29
C GLU A 384 15.25 3.37 -9.20
N LEU A 385 14.37 4.02 -8.44
CA LEU A 385 14.79 4.97 -7.39
C LEU A 385 15.45 4.30 -6.19
N TRP A 386 15.08 3.06 -5.84
CA TRP A 386 15.77 2.32 -4.79
C TRP A 386 17.13 1.82 -5.22
N GLY A 387 17.31 1.52 -6.52
CA GLY A 387 18.55 0.96 -7.05
C GLY A 387 18.90 -0.41 -6.46
N GLN A 388 17.89 -1.21 -6.08
CA GLN A 388 18.05 -2.53 -5.44
C GLN A 388 17.51 -3.68 -6.32
N GLY A 389 17.62 -3.51 -7.65
CA GLY A 389 17.10 -4.46 -8.64
C GLY A 389 15.57 -4.64 -8.56
N ASP A 390 15.10 -5.78 -9.05
CA ASP A 390 13.68 -6.13 -9.06
C ASP A 390 13.21 -6.71 -7.73
N PHE A 391 13.27 -5.91 -6.67
CA PHE A 391 12.80 -6.35 -5.36
C PHE A 391 11.30 -6.76 -5.41
N PRO A 392 10.91 -7.73 -4.56
CA PRO A 392 9.53 -8.12 -4.30
C PRO A 392 8.52 -6.96 -4.19
N PHE A 393 7.48 -6.98 -5.02
CA PHE A 393 6.37 -6.03 -4.96
C PHE A 393 5.03 -6.74 -4.81
N LEU A 394 4.53 -6.85 -3.57
CA LEU A 394 3.24 -7.44 -3.28
C LEU A 394 2.13 -6.40 -3.41
N PHE A 395 1.05 -6.70 -4.11
CA PHE A 395 -0.08 -5.77 -4.24
C PHE A 395 -1.44 -6.44 -4.03
N VAL A 396 -2.31 -5.81 -3.24
CA VAL A 396 -3.63 -6.36 -2.90
C VAL A 396 -4.60 -6.23 -4.07
N GLN A 397 -5.20 -7.34 -4.48
CA GLN A 397 -6.18 -7.37 -5.57
C GLN A 397 -7.37 -6.43 -5.32
N LYS A 398 -7.75 -5.64 -6.33
CA LYS A 398 -8.98 -4.83 -6.34
C LYS A 398 -9.95 -5.18 -7.47
N PRO A 399 -11.27 -4.97 -7.27
CA PRO A 399 -11.90 -4.68 -5.98
C PRO A 399 -11.73 -5.86 -5.02
N SER A 400 -11.67 -5.64 -3.71
CA SER A 400 -11.51 -6.74 -2.76
C SER A 400 -12.84 -7.43 -2.45
N GLY A 401 -12.83 -8.72 -2.07
CA GLY A 401 -14.02 -9.52 -1.78
C GLY A 401 -14.95 -9.75 -2.97
N MET A 402 -16.25 -9.94 -2.70
CA MET A 402 -17.30 -10.22 -3.70
C MET A 402 -17.29 -11.65 -4.29
N GLY A 403 -16.50 -12.55 -3.69
CA GLY A 403 -16.52 -13.99 -3.95
C GLY A 403 -16.79 -14.76 -2.66
N ASN A 404 -17.00 -16.06 -2.81
CA ASN A 404 -17.09 -17.00 -1.69
C ASN A 404 -15.69 -17.47 -1.24
N ALA A 405 -15.65 -18.13 -0.10
CA ALA A 405 -14.47 -18.84 0.39
C ALA A 405 -14.70 -20.35 0.38
N PHE A 406 -13.61 -21.12 0.39
CA PHE A 406 -13.68 -22.57 0.57
C PHE A 406 -14.32 -22.93 1.91
N SER A 407 -13.91 -22.27 2.99
CA SER A 407 -14.47 -22.43 4.33
C SER A 407 -14.48 -21.10 5.07
N LYS A 408 -15.65 -20.67 5.57
CA LYS A 408 -15.75 -19.47 6.43
C LYS A 408 -15.29 -19.72 7.87
N LYS A 409 -14.90 -20.95 8.21
CA LYS A 409 -14.29 -21.25 9.51
C LYS A 409 -12.81 -20.83 9.55
N ASP A 410 -12.18 -20.68 8.39
CA ASP A 410 -10.81 -20.19 8.30
C ASP A 410 -10.75 -18.72 8.77
N PRO A 411 -9.90 -18.40 9.76
CA PRO A 411 -9.64 -17.03 10.19
C PRO A 411 -9.35 -16.02 9.07
N ILE A 412 -8.71 -16.43 7.97
CA ILE A 412 -8.34 -15.56 6.83
C ILE A 412 -9.59 -15.17 6.02
N THR A 413 -10.53 -16.09 5.81
CA THR A 413 -11.62 -15.94 4.84
C THR A 413 -13.01 -15.83 5.49
N ARG A 414 -13.11 -15.76 6.82
CA ARG A 414 -14.39 -15.74 7.56
C ARG A 414 -15.41 -14.69 7.11
N GLU A 415 -14.94 -13.57 6.56
CA GLU A 415 -15.76 -12.46 6.09
C GLU A 415 -16.21 -12.60 4.63
N ALA A 416 -15.87 -13.70 3.95
CA ALA A 416 -16.29 -13.97 2.59
C ALA A 416 -17.81 -14.01 2.43
N ASN A 417 -18.27 -13.71 1.23
CA ASN A 417 -19.68 -13.89 0.87
C ASN A 417 -20.04 -15.38 0.88
N ALA A 418 -21.33 -15.69 1.07
CA ALA A 418 -21.81 -17.07 0.92
C ALA A 418 -21.77 -17.49 -0.55
N PHE A 419 -21.57 -18.79 -0.80
CA PHE A 419 -21.71 -19.36 -2.13
C PHE A 419 -23.16 -19.25 -2.63
N THR A 420 -23.34 -18.99 -3.92
CA THR A 420 -24.65 -18.96 -4.59
C THR A 420 -24.67 -20.03 -5.68
N LYS A 421 -25.53 -21.04 -5.53
CA LYS A 421 -25.66 -22.14 -6.51
C LYS A 421 -26.18 -21.65 -7.86
N ALA A 422 -27.18 -20.76 -7.87
CA ALA A 422 -27.77 -20.24 -9.10
C ALA A 422 -26.80 -19.31 -9.86
N LEU A 423 -26.58 -19.61 -11.14
CA LEU A 423 -25.86 -18.72 -12.04
C LEU A 423 -26.77 -17.55 -12.46
N PRO A 424 -26.27 -16.31 -12.50
CA PRO A 424 -27.04 -15.16 -12.97
C PRO A 424 -27.19 -15.18 -14.50
N ASP A 425 -28.07 -14.33 -15.05
CA ASP A 425 -28.08 -14.07 -16.50
C ASP A 425 -26.73 -13.46 -16.91
N ILE A 426 -25.99 -14.18 -17.74
CA ILE A 426 -24.65 -13.81 -18.19
C ILE A 426 -24.62 -12.51 -19.01
N ARG A 427 -25.76 -12.10 -19.59
CA ARG A 427 -25.90 -10.83 -20.32
C ARG A 427 -26.03 -9.63 -19.38
N ARG A 428 -26.35 -9.88 -18.11
CA ARG A 428 -26.60 -8.84 -17.09
C ARG A 428 -25.48 -8.75 -16.06
N ILE A 429 -24.46 -9.60 -16.12
CA ILE A 429 -23.32 -9.49 -15.20
C ILE A 429 -22.40 -8.34 -15.61
N GLY A 430 -22.04 -7.50 -14.64
CA GLY A 430 -21.01 -6.48 -14.85
C GLY A 430 -19.68 -7.14 -15.20
N VAL A 431 -18.96 -6.58 -16.17
CA VAL A 431 -17.70 -7.13 -16.70
C VAL A 431 -16.59 -7.03 -15.65
N GLY A 432 -15.93 -8.15 -15.36
CA GLY A 432 -14.89 -8.26 -14.33
C GLY A 432 -13.52 -7.65 -14.67
N LYS A 433 -13.45 -6.75 -15.66
CA LYS A 433 -12.20 -6.18 -16.21
C LYS A 433 -11.26 -5.68 -15.12
N SER A 434 -11.79 -4.94 -14.14
CA SER A 434 -10.99 -4.36 -13.06
C SER A 434 -10.19 -5.40 -12.28
N ARG A 435 -10.71 -6.61 -12.07
CA ARG A 435 -9.99 -7.68 -11.36
C ARG A 435 -8.97 -8.38 -12.25
N TYR A 436 -9.32 -8.57 -13.52
CA TYR A 436 -8.41 -9.14 -14.49
C TYR A 436 -7.17 -8.28 -14.71
N ILE A 437 -7.32 -6.94 -14.66
CA ILE A 437 -6.17 -6.01 -14.65
C ILE A 437 -5.15 -6.37 -13.57
N TYR A 438 -5.56 -6.76 -12.36
CA TYR A 438 -4.62 -7.14 -11.29
C TYR A 438 -3.96 -8.49 -11.55
N THR A 439 -4.65 -9.39 -12.25
CA THR A 439 -4.04 -10.66 -12.70
C THR A 439 -3.00 -10.37 -13.77
N ARG A 440 -3.30 -9.49 -14.73
CA ARG A 440 -2.33 -9.02 -15.73
C ARG A 440 -1.14 -8.30 -15.10
N LEU A 441 -1.36 -7.42 -14.11
CA LEU A 441 -0.27 -6.80 -13.37
C LEU A 441 0.71 -7.84 -12.79
N MET A 442 0.20 -8.94 -12.25
CA MET A 442 1.03 -10.01 -11.69
C MET A 442 1.79 -10.79 -12.76
N LEU A 443 1.14 -11.07 -13.90
CA LEU A 443 1.73 -11.86 -14.98
C LEU A 443 2.74 -11.05 -15.82
N ASP A 444 2.55 -9.74 -15.91
CA ASP A 444 3.30 -8.86 -16.82
C ASP A 444 4.40 -8.07 -16.12
N ASN A 445 4.54 -8.20 -14.79
CA ASN A 445 5.57 -7.52 -14.01
C ASN A 445 6.34 -8.56 -13.18
N GLU A 446 7.60 -8.80 -13.54
CA GLU A 446 8.46 -9.74 -12.81
C GLU A 446 8.63 -9.32 -11.34
N ASN A 447 8.71 -10.30 -10.45
CA ASN A 447 8.77 -10.11 -8.99
C ASN A 447 7.66 -9.21 -8.40
N ALA A 448 6.54 -9.04 -9.12
CA ALA A 448 5.36 -8.37 -8.61
C ALA A 448 4.23 -9.39 -8.46
N TRP A 449 3.82 -9.64 -7.21
CA TRP A 449 2.87 -10.71 -6.91
C TRP A 449 1.58 -10.16 -6.33
N MET A 450 0.46 -10.53 -6.93
CA MET A 450 -0.86 -10.12 -6.46
C MET A 450 -1.22 -10.91 -5.20
N VAL A 451 -1.66 -10.24 -4.14
CA VAL A 451 -2.33 -10.87 -2.99
C VAL A 451 -3.80 -11.11 -3.36
N PRO A 452 -4.24 -12.36 -3.60
CA PRO A 452 -5.61 -12.63 -3.99
C PRO A 452 -6.55 -12.28 -2.84
N ALA A 453 -7.57 -11.47 -3.15
CA ALA A 453 -8.49 -10.95 -2.14
C ALA A 453 -9.95 -11.30 -2.44
N SER A 454 -10.18 -12.22 -3.38
CA SER A 454 -11.52 -12.52 -3.89
C SER A 454 -12.43 -13.14 -2.83
N ASP A 455 -11.84 -13.84 -1.87
CA ASP A 455 -12.43 -14.62 -0.78
C ASP A 455 -12.21 -13.99 0.61
N LEU A 456 -11.69 -12.76 0.70
CA LEU A 456 -11.33 -12.13 1.98
C LEU A 456 -12.41 -11.20 2.55
N GLY A 457 -13.58 -11.16 1.92
CA GLY A 457 -14.74 -10.40 2.36
C GLY A 457 -14.93 -9.05 1.64
N PRO A 458 -16.20 -8.62 1.46
CA PRO A 458 -16.56 -7.45 0.65
C PRO A 458 -16.30 -6.13 1.39
N GLN A 459 -16.74 -5.02 0.78
CA GLN A 459 -16.61 -3.63 1.23
C GLN A 459 -15.32 -2.93 0.78
N VAL A 460 -15.41 -1.60 0.68
CA VAL A 460 -14.27 -0.71 0.37
C VAL A 460 -13.21 -0.75 1.48
N HIS A 461 -13.64 -0.95 2.73
CA HIS A 461 -12.76 -1.13 3.88
C HIS A 461 -13.07 -2.46 4.57
N PRO A 462 -12.51 -3.59 4.08
CA PRO A 462 -12.78 -4.91 4.63
C PRO A 462 -12.41 -4.99 6.12
N ILE A 463 -13.25 -5.66 6.90
CA ILE A 463 -13.12 -5.77 8.35
C ILE A 463 -11.87 -6.59 8.73
N ASN A 464 -11.70 -7.77 8.13
CA ASN A 464 -10.66 -8.74 8.49
C ASN A 464 -9.27 -8.37 7.96
N LYS A 465 -8.64 -7.34 8.53
CA LYS A 465 -7.29 -6.92 8.14
C LYS A 465 -6.23 -7.95 8.50
N TRP A 466 -6.48 -8.74 9.55
CA TRP A 466 -5.61 -9.87 9.89
C TRP A 466 -5.50 -10.87 8.74
N GLY A 467 -6.63 -11.23 8.11
CA GLY A 467 -6.66 -12.14 6.98
C GLY A 467 -5.92 -11.63 5.74
N TYR A 468 -6.05 -10.33 5.42
CA TYR A 468 -5.31 -9.74 4.29
C TYR A 468 -3.80 -9.74 4.54
N GLY A 469 -3.35 -9.41 5.77
CA GLY A 469 -1.93 -9.44 6.12
C GLY A 469 -1.37 -10.85 6.08
N ASN A 470 -2.11 -11.85 6.57
CA ASN A 470 -1.69 -13.25 6.54
C ASN A 470 -1.67 -13.82 5.12
N ARG A 471 -2.65 -13.49 4.27
CA ARG A 471 -2.61 -13.85 2.85
C ARG A 471 -1.40 -13.23 2.16
N ALA A 472 -1.08 -11.96 2.44
CA ALA A 472 0.13 -11.33 1.90
C ALA A 472 1.43 -12.03 2.39
N ALA A 473 1.47 -12.44 3.66
CA ALA A 473 2.60 -13.19 4.21
C ALA A 473 2.74 -14.56 3.55
N GLN A 474 1.64 -15.26 3.25
CA GLN A 474 1.68 -16.51 2.50
C GLN A 474 2.33 -16.32 1.12
N ILE A 475 1.98 -15.25 0.40
CA ILE A 475 2.60 -14.95 -0.90
C ILE A 475 4.10 -14.68 -0.75
N ALA A 476 4.50 -13.90 0.26
CA ALA A 476 5.92 -13.66 0.54
C ALA A 476 6.68 -14.95 0.87
N LEU A 477 6.13 -15.79 1.75
CA LEU A 477 6.70 -17.08 2.15
C LEU A 477 6.92 -17.99 0.92
N GLN A 478 5.93 -18.12 0.04
CA GLN A 478 6.08 -18.93 -1.17
C GLN A 478 7.04 -18.29 -2.19
N LYS A 479 6.82 -17.02 -2.56
CA LYS A 479 7.49 -16.41 -3.74
C LYS A 479 8.83 -15.75 -3.44
N VAL A 480 9.05 -15.30 -2.21
CA VAL A 480 10.27 -14.58 -1.79
C VAL A 480 11.20 -15.49 -1.00
N TYR A 481 10.64 -16.32 -0.11
CA TYR A 481 11.44 -17.17 0.78
C TYR A 481 11.48 -18.64 0.34
N GLY A 482 10.75 -19.02 -0.72
CA GLY A 482 10.80 -20.37 -1.28
C GLY A 482 10.29 -21.45 -0.34
N THR A 483 9.45 -21.11 0.63
CA THR A 483 8.85 -22.11 1.53
C THR A 483 7.83 -22.96 0.78
N ASP A 484 7.65 -24.21 1.18
CA ASP A 484 6.76 -25.20 0.54
C ASP A 484 5.25 -24.98 0.84
N ILE A 485 4.81 -23.72 0.92
CA ILE A 485 3.40 -23.41 1.14
C ILE A 485 2.70 -23.09 -0.18
N GLN A 486 1.48 -23.57 -0.33
CA GLN A 486 0.60 -23.15 -1.42
C GLN A 486 -0.04 -21.81 -1.05
N ALA A 487 0.29 -20.74 -1.77
CA ALA A 487 -0.24 -19.40 -1.51
C ALA A 487 -1.19 -18.87 -2.59
N TYR A 488 -1.23 -19.53 -3.76
CA TYR A 488 -2.19 -19.26 -4.83
C TYR A 488 -3.19 -20.39 -5.01
N GLY A 489 -4.40 -20.03 -5.46
CA GLY A 489 -5.32 -20.97 -6.07
C GLY A 489 -5.01 -21.13 -7.56
N PRO A 490 -5.82 -21.91 -8.29
CA PRO A 490 -5.60 -22.19 -9.70
C PRO A 490 -5.43 -20.91 -10.55
N VAL A 491 -4.32 -20.82 -11.29
CA VAL A 491 -4.03 -19.71 -12.21
C VAL A 491 -4.09 -20.24 -13.63
N TYR A 492 -4.84 -19.58 -14.51
CA TYR A 492 -4.93 -19.99 -15.92
C TYR A 492 -3.52 -20.09 -16.54
N ALA A 493 -3.22 -21.23 -17.16
CA ALA A 493 -1.97 -21.48 -17.85
C ALA A 493 -2.18 -21.53 -19.37
N SER A 494 -3.12 -22.36 -19.82
CA SER A 494 -3.40 -22.55 -21.24
C SER A 494 -4.79 -23.13 -21.46
N HIS A 495 -5.22 -23.18 -22.72
CA HIS A 495 -6.38 -23.95 -23.13
C HIS A 495 -6.15 -24.61 -24.50
N ARG A 496 -6.93 -25.66 -24.76
CA ARG A 496 -7.01 -26.33 -26.07
C ARG A 496 -8.47 -26.52 -26.44
N ILE A 497 -8.82 -26.15 -27.67
CA ILE A 497 -10.13 -26.44 -28.26
C ILE A 497 -10.11 -27.88 -28.78
N GLU A 498 -11.08 -28.68 -28.36
CA GLU A 498 -11.24 -30.11 -28.65
C GLU A 498 -12.64 -30.32 -29.27
N GLY A 499 -12.80 -29.94 -30.55
CA GLY A 499 -14.11 -29.94 -31.21
C GLY A 499 -15.02 -28.85 -30.64
N ASP A 500 -16.14 -29.25 -30.04
CA ASP A 500 -17.09 -28.36 -29.36
C ASP A 500 -16.78 -28.14 -27.87
N LYS A 501 -15.66 -28.70 -27.38
CA LYS A 501 -15.21 -28.58 -25.99
C LYS A 501 -13.95 -27.74 -25.88
N VAL A 502 -13.70 -27.23 -24.68
CA VAL A 502 -12.44 -26.56 -24.35
C VAL A 502 -11.84 -27.16 -23.09
N ARG A 503 -10.60 -27.63 -23.17
CA ARG A 503 -9.81 -28.02 -22.00
C ARG A 503 -9.00 -26.83 -21.54
N VAL A 504 -9.18 -26.43 -20.28
CA VAL A 504 -8.40 -25.37 -19.62
C VAL A 504 -7.44 -26.01 -18.63
N THR A 505 -6.17 -25.64 -18.70
CA THR A 505 -5.12 -26.09 -17.79
C THR A 505 -4.72 -24.96 -16.86
N PHE A 506 -4.48 -25.30 -15.59
CA PHE A 506 -4.11 -24.36 -14.54
C PHE A 506 -2.72 -24.68 -13.97
N ASN A 507 -2.00 -23.61 -13.60
CA ASN A 507 -0.89 -23.65 -12.64
C ASN A 507 -1.45 -23.52 -11.22
N GLU A 508 -0.59 -23.66 -10.20
CA GLU A 508 -0.96 -23.43 -8.78
C GLU A 508 -2.16 -24.28 -8.30
N SER A 509 -2.26 -25.50 -8.83
CA SER A 509 -3.35 -26.43 -8.51
C SER A 509 -3.17 -27.15 -7.18
N GLY A 510 -2.05 -26.95 -6.48
CA GLY A 510 -1.72 -27.62 -5.22
C GLY A 510 -1.86 -29.14 -5.32
N ALA A 511 -2.58 -29.76 -4.39
CA ALA A 511 -2.91 -31.19 -4.41
C ALA A 511 -3.99 -31.56 -5.45
N GLY A 512 -4.74 -30.59 -5.98
CA GLY A 512 -5.71 -30.80 -7.05
C GLY A 512 -6.80 -29.74 -7.09
N LEU A 513 -7.57 -29.71 -8.19
CA LEU A 513 -8.75 -28.85 -8.33
C LEU A 513 -9.96 -29.42 -7.61
N VAL A 514 -10.80 -28.54 -7.05
CA VAL A 514 -12.06 -28.90 -6.39
C VAL A 514 -13.15 -27.87 -6.65
N ALA A 515 -14.38 -28.36 -6.79
CA ALA A 515 -15.58 -27.53 -6.81
C ALA A 515 -16.09 -27.35 -5.38
N ALA A 516 -15.92 -26.16 -4.81
CA ALA A 516 -16.39 -25.90 -3.45
C ALA A 516 -17.92 -25.78 -3.42
N HIS A 517 -18.56 -26.33 -2.38
CA HIS A 517 -19.99 -26.19 -2.08
C HIS A 517 -20.99 -26.78 -3.09
N ALA A 518 -20.52 -27.46 -4.14
CA ALA A 518 -21.36 -28.10 -5.15
C ALA A 518 -20.64 -29.27 -5.84
N ASP A 519 -21.40 -30.17 -6.44
CA ASP A 519 -20.87 -31.38 -7.11
C ASP A 519 -20.09 -31.08 -8.41
N SER A 520 -20.30 -29.89 -8.98
CA SER A 520 -19.66 -29.46 -10.22
C SER A 520 -19.07 -28.06 -10.11
N ALA A 521 -17.96 -27.83 -10.82
CA ALA A 521 -17.41 -26.50 -10.98
C ALA A 521 -18.38 -25.64 -11.80
N GLN A 522 -18.50 -24.38 -11.44
CA GLN A 522 -19.32 -23.40 -12.13
C GLN A 522 -18.63 -22.05 -12.19
N GLY A 523 -19.09 -21.22 -13.11
CA GLY A 523 -18.57 -19.89 -13.34
C GLY A 523 -17.63 -19.73 -14.54
N PHE A 524 -17.59 -20.75 -15.39
CA PHE A 524 -16.96 -20.71 -16.71
C PHE A 524 -17.95 -20.29 -17.77
N ALA A 525 -17.50 -19.46 -18.71
CA ALA A 525 -18.27 -19.10 -19.88
C ALA A 525 -17.44 -19.25 -21.15
N LEU A 526 -18.11 -19.60 -22.25
CA LEU A 526 -17.57 -19.73 -23.59
C LEU A 526 -18.22 -18.70 -24.51
N SER A 527 -17.48 -18.25 -25.51
CA SER A 527 -18.01 -17.48 -26.65
C SER A 527 -17.45 -18.00 -27.96
N SER A 528 -18.19 -17.73 -29.05
CA SER A 528 -17.72 -17.93 -30.43
C SER A 528 -17.27 -16.57 -31.01
N ASP A 529 -17.21 -16.46 -32.35
CA ASP A 529 -16.95 -15.20 -33.05
C ASP A 529 -18.09 -14.17 -32.98
N ASP A 530 -19.24 -14.52 -32.40
CA ASP A 530 -20.41 -13.64 -32.30
C ASP A 530 -20.35 -12.64 -31.12
N GLY A 531 -19.28 -12.72 -30.31
CA GLY A 531 -19.08 -11.89 -29.13
C GLY A 531 -20.06 -12.18 -27.98
N LYS A 532 -20.90 -13.23 -28.09
CA LYS A 532 -21.88 -13.58 -27.05
C LYS A 532 -21.31 -14.63 -26.12
N TRP A 533 -21.53 -14.41 -24.84
CA TRP A 533 -21.05 -15.30 -23.79
C TRP A 533 -22.17 -16.20 -23.29
N HIS A 534 -21.87 -17.49 -23.16
CA HIS A 534 -22.80 -18.50 -22.64
C HIS A 534 -22.13 -19.25 -21.49
N TRP A 535 -22.90 -19.57 -20.45
CA TRP A 535 -22.40 -20.42 -19.37
C TRP A 535 -21.98 -21.79 -19.92
N ALA A 536 -20.91 -22.33 -19.34
CA ALA A 536 -20.38 -23.64 -19.70
C ALA A 536 -20.59 -24.63 -18.55
N LYS A 537 -20.94 -25.87 -18.90
CA LYS A 537 -20.78 -27.01 -18.00
C LYS A 537 -19.28 -27.28 -17.85
N ALA A 538 -18.82 -27.40 -16.61
CA ALA A 538 -17.41 -27.61 -16.30
C ALA A 538 -17.20 -28.91 -15.53
N LYS A 539 -16.33 -29.77 -16.05
CA LYS A 539 -15.93 -31.04 -15.42
C LYS A 539 -14.43 -30.98 -15.12
N ILE A 540 -14.07 -31.14 -13.85
CA ILE A 540 -12.67 -31.29 -13.44
C ILE A 540 -12.13 -32.60 -14.04
N ALA A 541 -10.97 -32.52 -14.70
CA ALA A 541 -10.31 -33.62 -15.38
C ALA A 541 -8.85 -33.69 -14.92
N GLY A 542 -8.55 -34.67 -14.06
CA GLY A 542 -7.23 -34.81 -13.47
C GLY A 542 -6.91 -33.72 -12.44
N LYS A 543 -5.61 -33.55 -12.15
CA LYS A 543 -5.13 -32.70 -11.05
C LYS A 543 -5.28 -31.20 -11.32
N ASN A 544 -5.16 -30.77 -12.58
CA ASN A 544 -4.98 -29.37 -12.93
C ASN A 544 -5.78 -28.89 -14.16
N SER A 545 -6.77 -29.66 -14.63
CA SER A 545 -7.53 -29.26 -15.82
C SER A 545 -9.04 -29.33 -15.62
N VAL A 546 -9.76 -28.51 -16.40
CA VAL A 546 -11.22 -28.49 -16.47
C VAL A 546 -11.64 -28.57 -17.93
N VAL A 547 -12.56 -29.46 -18.25
CA VAL A 547 -13.18 -29.59 -19.57
C VAL A 547 -14.52 -28.85 -19.56
N LEU A 548 -14.67 -27.93 -20.52
CA LEU A 548 -15.81 -27.05 -20.69
C LEU A 548 -16.62 -27.45 -21.92
N SER A 549 -17.94 -27.32 -21.82
CA SER A 549 -18.87 -27.49 -22.94
C SER A 549 -20.10 -26.61 -22.77
N SER A 550 -20.72 -26.20 -23.87
CA SER A 550 -22.00 -25.47 -23.85
C SER A 550 -22.90 -25.94 -24.99
N GLY A 551 -24.19 -26.13 -24.70
CA GLY A 551 -25.17 -26.48 -25.73
C GLY A 551 -25.34 -25.39 -26.78
N GLU A 552 -25.09 -24.13 -26.39
CA GLU A 552 -25.27 -22.93 -27.20
C GLU A 552 -24.01 -22.53 -27.98
N VAL A 553 -22.85 -23.09 -27.64
CA VAL A 553 -21.56 -22.74 -28.26
C VAL A 553 -20.95 -23.97 -28.93
N LYS A 554 -21.14 -24.10 -30.25
CA LYS A 554 -20.63 -25.24 -31.05
C LYS A 554 -19.19 -25.09 -31.53
N LYS A 555 -18.71 -23.86 -31.66
CA LYS A 555 -17.35 -23.52 -32.12
C LYS A 555 -16.72 -22.55 -31.12
N PRO A 556 -16.31 -23.04 -29.93
CA PRO A 556 -15.78 -22.16 -28.89
C PRO A 556 -14.46 -21.54 -29.33
N LYS A 557 -14.28 -20.25 -29.03
CA LYS A 557 -13.07 -19.48 -29.34
C LYS A 557 -12.45 -18.86 -28.09
N HIS A 558 -13.28 -18.30 -27.22
CA HIS A 558 -12.80 -17.69 -25.98
C HIS A 558 -13.41 -18.34 -24.75
N VAL A 559 -12.64 -18.31 -23.66
CA VAL A 559 -13.02 -18.81 -22.35
C VAL A 559 -12.81 -17.70 -21.33
N ARG A 560 -13.72 -17.61 -20.37
CA ARG A 560 -13.51 -16.80 -19.17
C ARG A 560 -13.98 -17.51 -17.92
N TYR A 561 -13.36 -17.19 -16.80
CA TYR A 561 -13.75 -17.69 -15.48
C TYR A 561 -13.93 -16.53 -14.51
N ALA A 562 -15.05 -16.55 -13.77
CA ALA A 562 -15.35 -15.61 -12.71
C ALA A 562 -15.16 -14.13 -13.11
N TYR A 563 -15.44 -13.81 -14.39
CA TYR A 563 -15.19 -12.51 -15.01
C TYR A 563 -16.31 -11.52 -14.72
N SER A 564 -16.56 -11.27 -13.42
CA SER A 564 -17.55 -10.31 -12.95
C SER A 564 -17.14 -9.62 -11.64
N GLY A 565 -17.72 -8.45 -11.38
CA GLY A 565 -17.61 -7.75 -10.12
C GLY A 565 -18.12 -8.58 -8.93
N ASN A 566 -19.29 -9.20 -9.08
CA ASN A 566 -19.87 -10.15 -8.13
C ASN A 566 -19.78 -11.58 -8.68
N ARG A 567 -19.20 -12.50 -7.91
CA ARG A 567 -18.91 -13.88 -8.32
C ARG A 567 -19.10 -14.88 -7.18
N THR A 568 -20.11 -14.66 -6.34
CA THR A 568 -20.47 -15.63 -5.28
C THR A 568 -20.82 -17.02 -5.80
N TRP A 569 -21.07 -17.15 -7.10
CA TRP A 569 -21.30 -18.40 -7.82
C TRP A 569 -20.04 -19.04 -8.40
N ALA A 570 -18.87 -18.38 -8.40
CA ALA A 570 -17.65 -19.01 -8.90
C ALA A 570 -17.05 -19.88 -7.80
N ASN A 571 -16.81 -21.17 -8.08
CA ASN A 571 -16.48 -22.12 -7.02
C ASN A 571 -15.31 -23.06 -7.33
N LEU A 572 -14.44 -22.73 -8.28
CA LEU A 572 -13.20 -23.47 -8.48
C LEU A 572 -12.15 -23.02 -7.46
N PHE A 573 -11.66 -23.99 -6.67
CA PHE A 573 -10.57 -23.83 -5.71
C PHE A 573 -9.52 -24.93 -5.97
N ASN A 574 -8.35 -24.81 -5.35
CA ASN A 574 -7.52 -25.99 -5.09
C ASN A 574 -7.90 -26.64 -3.76
N MET A 575 -7.38 -27.83 -3.50
CA MET A 575 -7.64 -28.61 -2.28
C MET A 575 -7.14 -27.93 -0.99
N GLU A 576 -6.20 -26.99 -1.09
CA GLU A 576 -5.73 -26.14 0.00
C GLU A 576 -6.71 -25.00 0.32
N GLY A 577 -7.79 -24.87 -0.44
CA GLY A 577 -8.87 -23.93 -0.18
C GLY A 577 -8.64 -22.52 -0.74
N LEU A 578 -7.72 -22.35 -1.70
CA LEU A 578 -7.45 -21.07 -2.36
C LEU A 578 -8.23 -20.94 -3.67
N PRO A 579 -8.89 -19.79 -3.91
CA PRO A 579 -9.77 -19.60 -5.06
C PRO A 579 -8.98 -19.47 -6.36
N ALA A 580 -9.52 -20.03 -7.45
CA ALA A 580 -9.00 -19.79 -8.78
C ALA A 580 -9.07 -18.30 -9.15
N LEU A 581 -8.04 -17.80 -9.84
CA LEU A 581 -7.99 -16.41 -10.28
C LEU A 581 -8.88 -16.20 -11.50
N SER A 582 -9.52 -15.02 -11.57
CA SER A 582 -10.31 -14.62 -12.74
C SER A 582 -9.42 -14.49 -13.98
N PHE A 583 -9.88 -14.99 -15.12
CA PHE A 583 -9.20 -14.83 -16.41
C PHE A 583 -10.21 -14.71 -17.56
N THR A 584 -9.70 -14.23 -18.69
CA THR A 584 -10.35 -14.32 -19.99
C THR A 584 -9.29 -14.57 -21.06
N THR A 585 -9.63 -15.30 -22.12
CA THR A 585 -8.77 -15.51 -23.31
C THR A 585 -9.18 -14.61 -24.48
N GLU A 586 -10.18 -13.76 -24.30
CA GLU A 586 -10.45 -12.63 -25.18
C GLU A 586 -9.38 -11.55 -24.97
N GLU A 587 -8.99 -10.87 -26.05
CA GLU A 587 -8.12 -9.71 -25.96
C GLU A 587 -8.85 -8.57 -25.24
N VAL A 588 -8.24 -8.06 -24.16
CA VAL A 588 -8.82 -6.99 -23.36
C VAL A 588 -7.91 -5.78 -23.43
N ASP A 589 -8.44 -4.65 -23.91
CA ASP A 589 -7.77 -3.36 -23.78
C ASP A 589 -7.58 -3.02 -22.29
N LEU A 590 -6.34 -3.00 -21.80
CA LEU A 590 -6.03 -2.70 -20.39
C LEU A 590 -5.92 -1.20 -20.10
N SER A 591 -6.01 -0.34 -21.13
CA SER A 591 -5.77 1.09 -21.03
C SER A 591 -6.95 1.90 -20.51
N GLN A 592 -8.19 1.42 -20.68
CA GLN A 592 -9.40 2.17 -20.27
C GLN A 592 -10.15 1.59 -19.07
N ARG A 593 -10.83 2.46 -18.31
CA ARG A 593 -11.56 2.16 -17.06
C ARG A 593 -12.90 1.46 -17.28
#